data_AF-A0A401G054-F1
#
_entry.id   AF-A0A401G054-F1
#
_cell.length_a   1.000
_cell.length_b   1.000
_cell.length_c   1.000
_cell.angle_alpha   90.00
_cell.angle_beta   90.00
_cell.angle_gamma   90.00
#
_symmetry.space_group_name_H-M   'P 1'
#
loop_
_entity.id
_entity.type
_entity.pdbx_description
1 polymer ?
#
loop_
_entity_poly.entity_id
_entity_poly.type
_entity_poly.pdbx_seq_one_letter_code
_entity_poly.pdbx_strand_id
1 'polypeptide(L)'
;MKKREYRHKGGKRVRETLADGEKKPVAVCDFAKNLNNYFWYRRTVSEGSEGPVVYEFTKRRVTLSKNGLPWKEVWLVVRRSLGKNPGYTFYISNAPLGTRLGTFVWLSGIR
;
A
#
# COMPACT_ATOMS: atom_id res chain seq x y z
N MET A 1 14.37 5.21 18.29
CA MET A 1 13.86 6.61 18.18
C MET A 1 14.96 7.56 18.65
N LYS A 2 15.49 8.45 17.79
CA LYS A 2 16.50 9.45 18.18
C LYS A 2 16.05 10.83 17.70
N LYS A 3 15.90 11.78 18.63
CA LYS A 3 15.66 13.19 18.31
C LYS A 3 17.01 13.83 17.97
N ARG A 4 17.13 14.45 16.79
CA ARG A 4 18.23 15.37 16.47
C ARG A 4 17.62 16.76 16.20
N GLU A 5 17.97 17.72 17.06
CA GLU A 5 17.65 19.13 16.86
C GLU A 5 18.71 19.76 15.94
N TYR A 6 18.27 20.47 14.90
CA TYR A 6 19.12 21.37 14.13
C TYR A 6 18.54 22.78 14.15
N ARG A 7 19.41 23.76 14.41
CA ARG A 7 19.05 25.18 14.56
C ARG A 7 19.27 25.89 13.22
N HIS A 8 18.22 26.48 12.65
CA HIS A 8 18.32 27.39 11.50
C HIS A 8 17.74 28.77 11.87
N LYS A 9 18.18 29.80 11.14
CA LYS A 9 18.17 31.25 11.41
C LYS A 9 16.78 31.94 11.56
N GLY A 10 15.72 31.20 11.91
CA GLY A 10 14.36 31.73 12.06
C GLY A 10 13.39 30.89 12.90
N GLY A 11 13.86 29.87 13.64
CA GLY A 11 13.01 29.10 14.57
C GLY A 11 13.45 27.64 14.73
N LYS A 12 13.18 27.06 15.91
CA LYS A 12 13.44 25.65 16.19
C LYS A 12 12.36 24.79 15.51
N ARG A 13 12.71 24.07 14.43
CA ARG A 13 11.87 22.98 13.92
C ARG A 13 12.43 21.64 14.42
N VAL A 14 11.67 20.96 15.27
CA VAL A 14 11.98 19.58 15.68
C VAL A 14 11.47 18.67 14.57
N ARG A 15 12.38 18.12 13.75
CA ARG A 15 12.04 17.07 12.78
C ARG A 15 12.42 15.73 13.40
N GLU A 16 11.42 14.93 13.75
CA GLU A 16 11.68 13.54 14.12
C GLU A 16 12.39 12.87 12.93
N THR A 17 13.40 12.04 13.20
CA THR A 17 14.08 11.28 12.15
C THR A 17 14.18 9.83 12.61
N LEU A 18 14.01 8.90 11.67
CA LEU A 18 14.19 7.47 11.87
C LEU A 18 15.60 7.20 12.45
N ALA A 19 15.71 6.20 13.33
CA ALA A 19 17.02 5.82 13.86
C ALA A 19 17.90 5.21 12.75
N ASP A 20 19.21 5.40 12.86
CA ASP A 20 20.18 4.82 11.93
C ASP A 20 20.06 3.28 11.94
N GLY A 21 19.66 2.70 10.80
CA GLY A 21 19.35 1.27 10.65
C GLY A 21 17.91 0.93 10.25
N GLU A 22 16.96 1.88 10.30
CA GLU A 22 15.59 1.64 9.82
C GLU A 22 15.50 1.68 8.29
N LYS A 23 14.78 0.72 7.70
CA LYS A 23 14.63 0.60 6.23
C LYS A 23 14.00 1.88 5.67
N LYS A 24 14.63 2.44 4.64
CA LYS A 24 14.09 3.60 3.91
C LYS A 24 12.68 3.29 3.39
N PRO A 25 11.79 4.29 3.34
CA PRO A 25 10.47 4.10 2.76
C PRO A 25 10.61 3.68 1.29
N VAL A 26 9.89 2.62 0.93
CA VAL A 26 9.85 2.09 -0.44
C VAL A 26 8.57 2.59 -1.11
N ALA A 27 8.64 2.98 -2.38
CA ALA A 27 7.44 3.35 -3.12
C ALA A 27 6.54 2.13 -3.29
N VAL A 28 5.23 2.34 -3.14
CA VAL A 28 4.23 1.26 -3.20
C VAL A 28 4.27 0.54 -4.55
N CYS A 29 4.54 1.26 -5.64
CA CYS A 29 4.69 0.70 -6.98
C CYS A 29 5.86 -0.30 -7.06
N ASP A 30 7.02 0.05 -6.51
CA ASP A 30 8.21 -0.82 -6.53
C ASP A 30 7.98 -2.06 -5.64
N PHE A 31 7.33 -1.88 -4.50
CA PHE A 31 6.91 -2.99 -3.66
C PHE A 31 6.00 -3.97 -4.44
N ALA A 32 4.99 -3.47 -5.14
CA ALA A 32 4.05 -4.30 -5.89
C ALA A 32 4.71 -5.03 -7.07
N LYS A 33 5.63 -4.37 -7.79
CA LYS A 33 6.38 -4.98 -8.91
C LYS A 33 7.29 -6.11 -8.46
N ASN A 34 7.88 -6.01 -7.26
CA ASN A 34 8.79 -7.02 -6.71
C ASN A 34 8.06 -8.14 -5.94
N LEU A 35 6.73 -8.09 -5.83
CA LEU A 35 5.97 -9.08 -5.09
C LEU A 35 5.81 -10.37 -5.89
N ASN A 36 6.23 -11.50 -5.31
CA ASN A 36 6.05 -12.82 -5.92
C ASN A 36 4.57 -13.09 -6.25
N ASN A 37 4.33 -13.63 -7.44
CA ASN A 37 3.02 -14.03 -7.98
C ASN A 37 2.19 -14.88 -7.01
N TYR A 38 2.82 -15.66 -6.12
CA TYR A 38 2.12 -16.46 -5.12
C TYR A 38 1.26 -15.62 -4.14
N PHE A 39 1.65 -14.38 -3.85
CA PHE A 39 0.92 -13.49 -2.94
C PHE A 39 -0.23 -12.72 -3.61
N TRP A 40 -0.51 -13.02 -4.87
CA TRP A 40 -1.58 -12.43 -5.63
C TRP A 40 -2.76 -13.39 -5.70
N TYR A 41 -3.92 -12.88 -5.32
CA TYR A 41 -5.16 -13.64 -5.29
C TYR A 41 -6.04 -13.22 -6.47
N ARG A 42 -6.33 -14.19 -7.34
CA ARG A 42 -7.22 -13.97 -8.47
C ARG A 42 -8.67 -13.89 -8.02
N ARG A 43 -9.36 -12.85 -8.49
CA ARG A 43 -10.79 -12.64 -8.24
C ARG A 43 -11.49 -12.14 -9.49
N THR A 44 -12.61 -12.78 -9.80
CA THR A 44 -13.57 -12.32 -10.79
C THR A 44 -14.43 -11.25 -10.13
N VAL A 45 -14.39 -10.02 -10.65
CA VAL A 45 -15.09 -8.87 -10.03
C VAL A 45 -16.47 -8.65 -10.65
N SER A 46 -16.65 -8.97 -11.92
CA SER A 46 -17.95 -8.89 -12.58
C SER A 46 -18.03 -9.90 -13.72
N GLU A 47 -19.17 -10.57 -13.83
CA GLU A 47 -19.58 -11.36 -14.98
C GLU A 47 -20.37 -10.40 -15.90
N GLY A 48 -19.65 -9.49 -16.56
CA GLY A 48 -20.27 -8.54 -17.47
C GLY A 48 -20.65 -9.19 -18.80
N SER A 49 -21.52 -8.54 -19.57
CA SER A 49 -21.93 -9.00 -20.91
C SER A 49 -20.78 -9.12 -21.91
N GLU A 50 -19.61 -8.55 -21.61
CA GLU A 50 -18.36 -8.65 -22.39
C GLU A 50 -17.38 -9.71 -21.85
N GLY A 51 -17.78 -10.49 -20.84
CA GLY A 51 -17.01 -11.57 -20.24
C GLY A 51 -16.54 -11.30 -18.80
N PRO A 52 -15.99 -12.33 -18.12
CA PRO A 52 -15.55 -12.22 -16.74
C PRO A 52 -14.34 -11.28 -16.62
N VAL A 53 -14.51 -10.14 -15.94
CA VAL A 53 -13.40 -9.22 -15.66
C VAL A 53 -12.65 -9.74 -14.44
N VAL A 54 -11.48 -10.32 -14.71
CA VAL A 54 -10.62 -10.93 -13.69
C VAL A 54 -9.44 -10.01 -13.35
N TYR A 55 -9.27 -9.75 -12.06
CA TYR A 55 -8.13 -9.02 -11.52
C TYR A 55 -7.38 -9.86 -10.50
N GLU A 56 -6.13 -9.48 -10.26
CA GLU A 56 -5.33 -10.01 -9.16
C GLU A 56 -5.22 -8.97 -8.04
N PHE A 57 -5.45 -9.42 -6.82
CA PHE A 57 -5.43 -8.58 -5.64
C PHE A 57 -4.43 -9.09 -4.61
N THR A 58 -3.79 -8.16 -3.91
CA THR A 58 -3.04 -8.46 -2.71
C THR A 58 -3.37 -7.44 -1.64
N LYS A 59 -3.27 -7.84 -0.37
CA LYS A 59 -3.38 -6.94 0.77
C LYS A 59 -2.19 -7.11 1.70
N ARG A 60 -1.72 -6.01 2.28
CA ARG A 60 -0.63 -6.02 3.26
C ARG A 60 -0.82 -4.91 4.29
N ARG A 61 -0.45 -5.17 5.54
CA ARG A 61 -0.27 -4.11 6.53
C ARG A 61 1.02 -3.36 6.24
N VAL A 62 0.90 -2.05 6.08
CA VAL A 62 2.04 -1.17 5.80
C VAL A 62 1.99 0.04 6.72
N THR A 63 3.16 0.53 7.10
CA THR A 63 3.30 1.81 7.77
C THR A 63 3.56 2.88 6.73
N LEU A 64 2.66 3.86 6.63
CA LEU A 64 2.86 4.99 5.75
C LEU A 64 4.02 5.85 6.25
N SER A 65 4.79 6.38 5.30
CA SER A 65 5.82 7.36 5.58
C SER A 65 5.30 8.78 5.33
N LYS A 66 5.41 9.65 6.32
CA LYS A 66 5.15 11.10 6.21
C LYS A 66 6.44 11.84 6.50
N ASN A 67 6.95 12.62 5.55
CA ASN A 67 8.22 13.35 5.67
C ASN A 67 9.46 12.46 5.97
N GLY A 68 9.43 11.19 5.59
CA GLY A 68 10.49 10.23 5.88
C GLY A 68 10.36 9.55 7.25
N LEU A 69 9.22 9.69 7.92
CA LEU A 69 8.94 9.10 9.23
C LEU A 69 7.74 8.14 9.18
N PRO A 70 7.74 7.09 10.01
CA PRO A 70 6.60 6.21 10.13
C PRO A 70 5.44 6.99 10.75
N TRP A 71 4.27 6.95 10.12
CA TRP A 71 3.12 7.76 10.52
C TRP A 71 1.94 6.93 11.01
N LYS A 72 1.35 6.11 10.12
CA LYS A 72 0.17 5.31 10.45
C LYS A 72 0.24 3.95 9.80
N GLU A 73 -0.22 2.93 10.52
CA GLU A 73 -0.35 1.58 9.98
C GLU A 73 -1.71 1.40 9.33
N VAL A 74 -1.71 1.09 8.04
CA VAL A 74 -2.91 0.94 7.22
C VAL A 74 -2.86 -0.36 6.44
N TRP A 75 -4.04 -0.80 5.96
CA TRP A 75 -4.11 -1.79 4.91
C TRP A 75 -3.78 -1.13 3.58
N LEU A 76 -2.75 -1.63 2.92
CA LEU A 76 -2.53 -1.41 1.49
C LEU A 76 -3.21 -2.55 0.74
N VAL A 77 -4.06 -2.20 -0.21
CA VAL A 77 -4.66 -3.13 -1.16
C VAL A 77 -4.17 -2.75 -2.54
N VAL A 78 -3.62 -3.72 -3.27
CA VAL A 78 -3.15 -3.52 -4.64
C VAL A 78 -3.97 -4.39 -5.56
N ARG A 79 -4.50 -3.78 -6.60
CA ARG A 79 -5.16 -4.44 -7.72
C ARG A 79 -4.22 -4.38 -8.91
N ARG A 80 -4.09 -5.47 -9.65
CA ARG A 80 -3.41 -5.48 -10.95
C ARG A 80 -4.23 -6.19 -12.03
N SER A 81 -4.12 -5.73 -13.26
CA SER A 81 -4.67 -6.44 -14.42
C SER A 81 -3.84 -7.69 -14.74
N LEU A 82 -4.47 -8.65 -15.42
CA LEU A 82 -3.78 -9.82 -15.98
C LEU A 82 -3.06 -9.45 -17.28
N GLY A 83 -1.89 -10.04 -17.52
CA GLY A 83 -1.15 -9.90 -18.78
C GLY A 83 0.35 -9.62 -18.59
N LYS A 84 1.08 -9.47 -19.72
CA LYS A 84 2.52 -9.21 -19.72
C LYS A 84 2.88 -7.84 -19.14
N ASN A 85 1.99 -6.85 -19.24
CA ASN A 85 2.18 -5.52 -18.67
C ASN A 85 1.02 -5.17 -17.73
N PRO A 86 1.06 -5.60 -16.46
CA PRO A 86 -0.04 -5.38 -15.53
C PRO A 86 -0.16 -3.89 -15.17
N GLY A 87 -1.36 -3.34 -15.30
CA GLY A 87 -1.73 -2.03 -14.79
C GLY A 87 -2.05 -2.13 -13.30
N TYR A 88 -1.45 -1.28 -12.48
CA TYR A 88 -1.61 -1.31 -11.02
C TYR A 88 -2.56 -0.20 -10.53
N THR A 89 -3.41 -0.53 -9.56
CA THR A 89 -4.22 0.44 -8.80
C THR A 89 -4.00 0.19 -7.31
N PHE A 90 -3.87 1.28 -6.55
CA PHE A 90 -3.53 1.23 -5.14
C PHE A 90 -4.63 1.85 -4.30
N TYR A 91 -4.98 1.18 -3.20
CA TYR A 91 -5.97 1.64 -2.24
C TYR A 91 -5.38 1.54 -0.83
N ILE A 92 -5.78 2.47 0.04
CA ILE A 92 -5.45 2.43 1.46
C ILE A 92 -6.74 2.34 2.29
N SER A 93 -6.69 1.58 3.38
CA SER A 93 -7.83 1.46 4.29
C SER A 93 -7.40 1.38 5.75
N ASN A 94 -8.16 2.04 6.62
CA ASN A 94 -8.00 1.97 8.08
C ASN A 94 -8.83 0.84 8.71
N ALA A 95 -9.33 -0.11 7.92
CA ALA A 95 -10.15 -1.21 8.41
C ALA A 95 -9.45 -2.04 9.50
N PRO A 96 -10.20 -2.69 10.41
CA PRO A 96 -9.64 -3.51 11.48
C PRO A 96 -8.80 -4.69 10.96
N LEU A 97 -7.97 -5.27 11.82
CA LEU A 97 -7.06 -6.37 11.45
C LEU A 97 -7.82 -7.62 10.97
N GLY A 98 -9.03 -7.84 11.46
CA GLY A 98 -9.90 -8.96 11.06
C GLY A 98 -10.51 -8.83 9.65
N THR A 99 -10.34 -7.70 8.97
CA THR A 99 -10.95 -7.48 7.65
C THR A 99 -10.35 -8.42 6.60
N ARG A 100 -11.20 -9.26 6.00
CA ARG A 100 -10.80 -10.25 4.98
C ARG A 100 -10.54 -9.58 3.63
N LEU A 101 -9.71 -10.21 2.81
CA LEU A 101 -9.40 -9.70 1.45
C LEU A 101 -10.67 -9.55 0.60
N GLY A 102 -11.63 -10.46 0.73
CA GLY A 102 -12.90 -10.41 0.00
C GLY A 102 -13.67 -9.10 0.20
N THR A 103 -13.63 -8.51 1.40
CA THR A 103 -14.27 -7.22 1.69
C THR A 103 -13.64 -6.09 0.87
N PHE A 104 -12.30 -6.07 0.76
CA PHE A 104 -11.60 -5.07 -0.05
C PHE A 104 -11.82 -5.26 -1.54
N VAL A 105 -11.86 -6.52 -1.99
CA VAL A 105 -12.15 -6.85 -3.40
C VAL A 105 -13.55 -6.37 -3.76
N TRP A 106 -14.54 -6.66 -2.92
CA TRP A 106 -15.91 -6.19 -3.10
C TRP A 106 -15.98 -4.66 -3.16
N LEU A 107 -15.40 -3.95 -2.18
CA LEU A 107 -15.34 -2.48 -2.18
C LEU A 107 -14.64 -1.89 -3.42
N SER A 108 -13.65 -2.59 -3.97
CA SER A 108 -12.94 -2.15 -5.20
C SER A 108 -13.71 -2.42 -6.50
N GLY A 109 -14.75 -3.24 -6.43
CA GLY A 109 -15.61 -3.63 -7.56
C GLY A 109 -16.97 -2.93 -7.58
N ILE A 110 -17.39 -2.29 -6.49
CA ILE A 110 -18.56 -1.41 -6.48
C ILE A 110 -18.19 -0.16 -7.30
N ARG A 111 -18.97 0.10 -8.34
CA ARG A 111 -18.85 1.28 -9.19
C ARG A 111 -20.17 2.05 -9.19
#